data_AF-I6AZK8-F1
#
_entry.id   AF-I6AZK8-F1
#
_cell.length_a   1.000
_cell.length_b   1.000
_cell.length_c   1.000
_cell.angle_alpha   90.00
_cell.angle_beta   90.00
_cell.angle_gamma   90.00
#
_symmetry.space_group_name_H-M   'P 1'
#
loop_
_entity.id
_entity.type
_entity.pdbx_description
1 polymer ?
#
loop_
_entity_poly.entity_id
_entity_poly.type
_entity_poly.pdbx_seq_one_letter_code
_entity_poly.pdbx_strand_id
1 'polypeptide(L)'
;MKNKMIRSLGLALVAITIAPALTTAQTTWYLQVDMTSGNEGNDNWNSKVSTSWNSSPDGSGTTHTALNSTDIYDNNGHQIRSTQSLTYPTSTFAGGTLRLNGGRFSMKALTSRITGTLQVTSAGTLIASNYYTPSGGTTSNSQTLEVTNFVADGVTELRSGASAASYRQIVKLTNLTGTADLRFVNTANANGNNVLFSATNATGYTGNIVLANYSGATSSNSLLEFDNDLASGGGLVIEANSKLTLSHSLSFTSLSIGGTNVDLTKGIAYDYDALVALNASFANYLADGGGTLTIANAIPEPSAVAALFGLAVFALAAIRRRRP
;
A
#
# COMPACT_ATOMS: atom_id res chain seq x y z
N MET A 1 62.63 26.92 31.31
CA MET A 1 61.50 27.87 31.35
C MET A 1 60.43 27.37 30.38
N LYS A 2 59.22 27.06 30.89
CA LYS A 2 58.13 26.37 30.17
C LYS A 2 57.17 27.40 29.58
N ASN A 3 57.00 27.45 28.27
CA ASN A 3 55.89 28.16 27.64
C ASN A 3 54.79 27.17 27.24
N LYS A 4 53.66 27.24 27.95
CA LYS A 4 52.41 26.56 27.57
C LYS A 4 51.65 27.44 26.57
N MET A 5 51.54 26.98 25.32
CA MET A 5 50.58 27.52 24.35
C MET A 5 49.20 26.89 24.63
N ILE A 6 48.26 27.70 25.08
CA ILE A 6 46.84 27.36 25.16
C ILE A 6 46.23 27.70 23.80
N ARG A 7 45.83 26.67 23.03
CA ARG A 7 45.05 26.84 21.80
C ARG A 7 43.57 26.86 22.18
N SER A 8 42.92 28.02 22.00
CA SER A 8 41.48 28.19 22.15
C SER A 8 40.75 27.48 21.01
N LEU A 9 39.95 26.46 21.32
CA LEU A 9 38.92 25.96 20.41
C LEU A 9 37.77 26.97 20.41
N GLY A 10 37.61 27.72 19.31
CA GLY A 10 36.41 28.49 19.05
C GLY A 10 35.26 27.55 18.69
N LEU A 11 34.28 27.41 19.57
CA LEU A 11 33.02 26.73 19.29
C LEU A 11 32.22 27.65 18.34
N ALA A 12 32.11 27.29 17.06
CA ALA A 12 31.22 27.99 16.13
C ALA A 12 29.78 27.58 16.43
N LEU A 13 29.02 28.47 17.07
CA LEU A 13 27.59 28.31 17.29
C LEU A 13 26.86 28.49 15.96
N VAL A 14 26.47 27.39 15.32
CA VAL A 14 25.59 27.43 14.15
C VAL A 14 24.18 27.71 14.65
N ALA A 15 23.70 28.94 14.44
CA ALA A 15 22.31 29.29 14.69
C ALA A 15 21.43 28.59 13.64
N ILE A 16 20.71 27.55 14.05
CA ILE A 16 19.68 26.91 13.24
C ILE A 16 18.45 27.83 13.31
N THR A 17 18.24 28.65 12.29
CA THR A 17 16.97 29.38 12.11
C THR A 17 15.88 28.37 11.74
N ILE A 18 15.04 28.02 12.71
CA ILE A 18 13.80 27.29 12.46
C ILE A 18 12.83 28.29 11.82
N ALA A 19 12.77 28.31 10.49
CA ALA A 19 11.70 29.02 9.81
C ALA A 19 10.38 28.33 10.18
N PRO A 20 9.36 29.06 10.71
CA PRO A 20 8.07 28.46 10.97
C PRO A 20 7.50 27.99 9.63
N ALA A 21 7.27 26.68 9.50
CA ALA A 21 6.55 26.14 8.36
C ALA A 21 5.14 26.76 8.38
N LEU A 22 4.81 27.55 7.36
CA LEU A 22 3.47 28.04 7.12
C LEU A 22 2.56 26.81 6.91
N THR A 23 1.85 26.40 7.95
CA THR A 23 0.82 25.38 7.86
C THR A 23 -0.37 25.99 7.12
N THR A 24 -0.50 25.72 5.83
CA THR A 24 -1.73 26.02 5.10
C THR A 24 -2.88 25.30 5.78
N ALA A 25 -3.94 26.02 6.14
CA ALA A 25 -5.12 25.42 6.75
C ALA A 25 -5.64 24.27 5.87
N GLN A 26 -5.75 23.07 6.46
CA GLN A 26 -6.22 21.88 5.76
C GLN A 26 -7.76 21.86 5.80
N THR A 27 -8.40 21.88 4.63
CA THR A 27 -9.87 21.77 4.55
C THR A 27 -10.26 20.32 4.32
N THR A 28 -11.32 19.85 4.98
CA THR A 28 -11.92 18.53 4.71
C THR A 28 -13.13 18.72 3.80
N TRP A 29 -13.09 18.08 2.64
CA TRP A 29 -14.16 18.01 1.64
C TRP A 29 -14.82 16.64 1.68
N TYR A 30 -16.11 16.59 1.34
CA TYR A 30 -16.83 15.33 1.23
C TYR A 30 -16.96 14.96 -0.24
N LEU A 31 -16.46 13.78 -0.59
CA LEU A 31 -16.64 13.27 -1.94
C LEU A 31 -18.10 12.90 -2.13
N GLN A 32 -18.73 13.51 -3.12
CA GLN A 32 -20.11 13.18 -3.44
C GLN A 32 -20.15 11.78 -4.03
N VAL A 33 -21.00 10.96 -3.45
CA VAL A 33 -21.49 9.77 -4.08
C VAL A 33 -22.31 10.23 -5.29
N ASP A 34 -21.83 10.02 -6.50
CA ASP A 34 -22.59 10.35 -7.72
C ASP A 34 -23.83 9.43 -7.89
N MET A 35 -24.24 8.71 -6.84
CA MET A 35 -25.40 7.83 -6.81
C MET A 35 -26.66 8.67 -6.61
N THR A 36 -27.71 8.37 -7.38
CA THR A 36 -29.07 8.67 -6.92
C THR A 36 -29.32 7.92 -5.61
N SER A 37 -30.02 8.55 -4.67
CA SER A 37 -30.14 8.21 -3.23
C SER A 37 -30.77 6.85 -2.87
N GLY A 38 -30.71 5.84 -3.74
CA GLY A 38 -31.19 4.48 -3.48
C GLY A 38 -30.25 3.38 -3.97
N ASN A 39 -29.02 3.73 -4.40
CA ASN A 39 -28.06 2.77 -4.95
C ASN A 39 -26.82 2.54 -4.07
N GLU A 40 -26.73 3.16 -2.89
CA GLU A 40 -25.58 2.94 -1.98
C GLU A 40 -25.40 1.44 -1.70
N GLY A 41 -24.19 0.92 -1.94
CA GLY A 41 -23.88 -0.51 -1.86
C GLY A 41 -24.11 -1.33 -3.15
N ASN A 42 -24.66 -0.75 -4.22
CA ASN A 42 -24.83 -1.43 -5.50
C ASN A 42 -23.57 -1.35 -6.38
N ASP A 43 -22.93 -2.49 -6.62
CA ASP A 43 -21.72 -2.62 -7.45
C ASP A 43 -21.94 -2.52 -8.95
N ASN A 44 -23.16 -2.82 -9.40
CA ASN A 44 -23.53 -2.86 -10.80
C ASN A 44 -23.88 -1.47 -11.36
N TRP A 45 -23.51 -0.42 -10.62
CA TRP A 45 -23.82 0.94 -10.99
C TRP A 45 -22.90 1.43 -12.13
N ASN A 46 -23.44 1.29 -13.34
CA ASN A 46 -22.77 1.54 -14.62
C ASN A 46 -23.29 2.80 -15.35
N SER A 47 -24.26 3.52 -14.77
CA SER A 47 -25.13 4.43 -15.53
C SER A 47 -24.56 5.83 -15.81
N LYS A 48 -23.39 6.21 -15.29
CA LYS A 48 -22.81 7.55 -15.53
C LYS A 48 -21.30 7.50 -15.67
N VAL A 49 -20.82 7.89 -16.85
CA VAL A 49 -19.41 8.15 -17.16
C VAL A 49 -19.06 9.51 -16.55
N SER A 50 -18.49 9.52 -15.34
CA SER A 50 -17.92 10.76 -14.77
C SER A 50 -16.50 10.91 -15.27
N THR A 51 -16.16 12.07 -15.82
CA THR A 51 -14.80 12.41 -16.28
C THR A 51 -13.98 13.13 -15.21
N SER A 52 -14.61 13.60 -14.12
CA SER A 52 -13.95 14.29 -13.02
C SER A 52 -14.35 13.72 -11.65
N TRP A 53 -13.45 13.87 -10.69
CA TRP A 53 -13.77 13.68 -9.27
C TRP A 53 -14.61 14.87 -8.82
N ASN A 54 -15.81 14.62 -8.30
CA ASN A 54 -16.70 15.66 -7.80
C ASN A 54 -16.67 15.65 -6.26
N SER A 55 -16.44 16.81 -5.67
CA SER A 55 -16.46 17.02 -4.22
C SER A 55 -17.31 18.23 -3.88
N SER A 56 -17.99 18.18 -2.75
CA SER A 56 -18.73 19.31 -2.19
C SER A 56 -18.21 19.53 -0.77
N PRO A 57 -17.97 20.78 -0.33
CA PRO A 57 -17.76 21.04 1.08
C PRO A 57 -19.08 20.68 1.77
N ASP A 58 -19.02 19.93 2.87
CA ASP A 58 -20.16 19.42 3.67
C ASP A 58 -21.32 18.69 2.95
N GLY A 59 -21.19 18.37 1.66
CA GLY A 59 -22.27 17.75 0.88
C GLY A 59 -23.39 18.71 0.47
N SER A 60 -23.38 19.96 0.95
CA SER A 60 -24.37 20.99 0.64
C SER A 60 -23.82 22.23 -0.07
N GLY A 61 -22.49 22.33 -0.24
CA GLY A 61 -21.83 23.46 -0.91
C GLY A 61 -21.55 23.28 -2.41
N THR A 62 -21.07 24.36 -3.03
CA THR A 62 -20.72 24.42 -4.46
C THR A 62 -19.60 23.45 -4.80
N THR A 63 -19.80 22.64 -5.86
CA THR A 63 -18.80 21.68 -6.35
C THR A 63 -17.50 22.39 -6.73
N HIS A 64 -16.37 21.93 -6.19
CA HIS A 64 -15.08 22.51 -6.53
C HIS A 64 -14.66 22.09 -7.94
N THR A 65 -14.15 23.02 -8.76
CA THR A 65 -13.75 22.75 -10.15
C THR A 65 -12.40 22.04 -10.29
N ALA A 66 -11.57 21.97 -9.24
CA ALA A 66 -10.29 21.26 -9.23
C ALA A 66 -9.88 20.76 -7.83
N LEU A 67 -9.33 19.55 -7.69
CA LEU A 67 -8.85 19.06 -6.40
C LEU A 67 -7.55 19.78 -5.98
N ASN A 68 -7.46 20.19 -4.72
CA ASN A 68 -6.29 20.84 -4.13
C ASN A 68 -5.37 19.80 -3.47
N SER A 69 -4.06 19.93 -3.69
CA SER A 69 -3.04 19.05 -3.16
C SER A 69 -2.81 19.16 -1.65
N THR A 70 -3.38 20.16 -0.96
CA THR A 70 -3.24 20.31 0.51
C THR A 70 -4.42 19.78 1.30
N ASP A 71 -5.54 19.52 0.63
CA ASP A 71 -6.82 19.24 1.30
C ASP A 71 -7.07 17.74 1.51
N ILE A 72 -7.97 17.44 2.44
CA ILE A 72 -8.50 16.09 2.67
C ILE A 72 -9.84 15.96 1.95
N TYR A 73 -10.01 14.86 1.25
CA TYR A 73 -11.23 14.44 0.59
C TYR A 73 -11.69 13.15 1.25
N ASP A 74 -12.69 13.26 2.11
CA ASP A 74 -13.23 12.18 2.91
C ASP A 74 -14.45 11.56 2.24
N ASN A 75 -14.57 10.24 2.28
CA ASN A 75 -15.80 9.55 1.89
C ASN A 75 -16.84 9.51 3.02
N ASN A 76 -16.47 9.79 4.27
CA ASN A 76 -17.36 9.85 5.43
C ASN A 76 -18.26 8.62 5.57
N GLY A 77 -17.67 7.43 5.44
CA GLY A 77 -18.39 6.15 5.54
C GLY A 77 -19.17 5.76 4.28
N HIS A 78 -19.25 6.62 3.27
CA HIS A 78 -19.98 6.35 2.04
C HIS A 78 -19.15 5.57 1.02
N GLN A 79 -19.84 4.99 0.03
CA GLN A 79 -19.19 4.42 -1.14
C GLN A 79 -18.78 5.50 -2.14
N ILE A 80 -17.51 5.54 -2.53
CA ILE A 80 -17.01 6.36 -3.64
C ILE A 80 -16.46 5.48 -4.77
N ARG A 81 -16.22 6.05 -5.94
CA ARG A 81 -15.69 5.33 -7.10
C ARG A 81 -14.68 6.17 -7.86
N SER A 82 -13.76 5.49 -8.56
CA SER A 82 -12.86 6.15 -9.49
C SER A 82 -13.68 6.74 -10.65
N THR A 83 -13.19 7.78 -11.31
CA THR A 83 -13.80 8.24 -12.56
C THR A 83 -13.74 7.12 -13.60
N GLN A 84 -14.64 7.15 -14.56
CA GLN A 84 -14.68 6.16 -15.63
C GLN A 84 -14.82 6.90 -16.95
N SER A 85 -13.98 6.58 -17.93
CA SER A 85 -14.07 7.12 -19.28
C SER A 85 -13.86 6.00 -20.29
N LEU A 86 -14.66 6.02 -21.36
CA LEU A 86 -14.49 5.11 -22.50
C LEU A 86 -13.20 5.38 -23.29
N THR A 87 -12.66 6.59 -23.16
CA THR A 87 -11.47 7.05 -23.87
C THR A 87 -10.22 7.03 -22.99
N TYR A 88 -10.39 7.20 -21.68
CA TYR A 88 -9.29 7.23 -20.72
C TYR A 88 -9.33 6.02 -19.78
N PRO A 89 -8.41 5.05 -19.93
CA PRO A 89 -8.37 3.87 -19.06
C PRO A 89 -7.94 4.21 -17.62
N THR A 90 -7.47 5.43 -17.38
CA THR A 90 -6.92 5.88 -16.10
C THR A 90 -7.80 6.95 -15.46
N SER A 91 -8.12 6.77 -14.17
CA SER A 91 -8.72 7.76 -13.29
C SER A 91 -7.66 8.26 -12.32
N THR A 92 -7.28 9.54 -12.41
CA THR A 92 -6.32 10.15 -11.48
C THR A 92 -7.04 11.01 -10.46
N PHE A 93 -6.86 10.71 -9.18
CA PHE A 93 -7.13 11.61 -8.07
C PHE A 93 -5.87 12.45 -7.79
N ALA A 94 -5.98 13.75 -8.05
CA ALA A 94 -4.87 14.71 -7.91
C ALA A 94 -4.97 15.58 -6.65
N GLY A 95 -5.92 15.27 -5.74
CA GLY A 95 -6.03 15.95 -4.45
C GLY A 95 -4.93 15.55 -3.47
N GLY A 96 -4.88 16.22 -2.32
CA GLY A 96 -3.90 15.98 -1.27
C GLY A 96 -4.05 14.61 -0.62
N THR A 97 -5.14 14.42 0.11
CA THR A 97 -5.46 13.15 0.75
C THR A 97 -6.84 12.67 0.34
N LEU A 98 -6.95 11.45 -0.16
CA LEU A 98 -8.19 10.70 -0.22
C LEU A 98 -8.30 9.88 1.08
N ARG A 99 -9.21 10.27 1.97
CA ARG A 99 -9.47 9.57 3.23
C ARG A 99 -10.66 8.63 3.06
N LEU A 100 -10.43 7.35 3.33
CA LEU A 100 -11.46 6.33 3.49
C LEU A 100 -11.70 6.13 4.99
N ASN A 101 -12.74 6.79 5.50
CA ASN A 101 -13.21 6.68 6.87
C ASN A 101 -14.44 5.78 6.92
N GLY A 102 -14.22 4.49 6.64
CA GLY A 102 -15.28 3.49 6.48
C GLY A 102 -15.75 3.41 5.03
N GLY A 103 -16.88 2.75 4.79
CA GLY A 103 -17.46 2.64 3.45
C GLY A 103 -16.58 1.88 2.46
N ARG A 104 -16.60 2.32 1.19
CA ARG A 104 -15.99 1.58 0.08
C ARG A 104 -15.41 2.49 -0.99
N PHE A 105 -14.28 2.10 -1.57
CA PHE A 105 -13.77 2.65 -2.82
C PHE A 105 -13.88 1.64 -3.97
N SER A 106 -14.72 1.94 -4.96
CA SER A 106 -14.91 1.09 -6.15
C SER A 106 -14.05 1.59 -7.32
N MET A 107 -13.06 0.81 -7.72
CA MET A 107 -12.25 1.08 -8.91
C MET A 107 -13.02 0.72 -10.17
N LYS A 108 -13.47 1.73 -10.91
CA LYS A 108 -14.19 1.59 -12.18
C LYS A 108 -13.30 1.75 -13.42
N ALA A 109 -12.17 2.46 -13.28
CA ALA A 109 -11.13 2.57 -14.32
C ALA A 109 -10.23 1.34 -14.35
N LEU A 110 -9.51 1.11 -15.47
CA LEU A 110 -8.46 0.09 -15.54
C LEU A 110 -7.31 0.44 -14.60
N THR A 111 -6.94 1.71 -14.55
CA THR A 111 -5.95 2.22 -13.61
C THR A 111 -6.59 3.30 -12.75
N SER A 112 -6.62 3.10 -11.43
CA SER A 112 -6.94 4.15 -10.47
C SER A 112 -5.64 4.66 -9.87
N ARG A 113 -5.31 5.92 -10.13
CA ARG A 113 -4.07 6.55 -9.66
C ARG A 113 -4.39 7.61 -8.60
N ILE A 114 -3.69 7.58 -7.49
CA ILE A 114 -3.76 8.57 -6.41
C ILE A 114 -2.35 9.14 -6.24
N THR A 115 -2.15 10.38 -6.68
CA THR A 115 -0.82 11.02 -6.66
C THR A 115 -0.44 11.60 -5.30
N GLY A 116 -1.44 11.79 -4.43
CA GLY A 116 -1.24 12.21 -3.05
C GLY A 116 -1.26 11.02 -2.09
N THR A 117 -2.02 11.16 -1.02
CA THR A 117 -2.19 10.14 0.01
C THR A 117 -3.52 9.43 -0.13
N LEU A 118 -3.53 8.10 -0.11
CA LEU A 118 -4.71 7.30 0.21
C LEU A 118 -4.59 6.87 1.68
N GLN A 119 -5.48 7.38 2.52
CA GLN A 119 -5.49 7.06 3.95
C GLN A 119 -6.74 6.27 4.31
N VAL A 120 -6.57 5.08 4.87
CA VAL A 120 -7.66 4.28 5.44
C VAL A 120 -7.61 4.40 6.94
N THR A 121 -8.68 4.92 7.54
CA THR A 121 -8.72 5.24 8.99
C THR A 121 -9.70 4.40 9.79
N SER A 122 -10.66 3.75 9.13
CA SER A 122 -11.66 2.90 9.79
C SER A 122 -11.52 1.45 9.34
N ALA A 123 -11.79 0.54 10.27
CA ALA A 123 -11.82 -0.89 10.00
C ALA A 123 -12.96 -1.25 9.03
N GLY A 124 -12.75 -2.31 8.24
CA GLY A 124 -13.76 -2.80 7.30
C GLY A 124 -13.90 -1.95 6.03
N THR A 125 -12.93 -1.06 5.77
CA THR A 125 -12.89 -0.32 4.52
C THR A 125 -12.55 -1.27 3.37
N LEU A 126 -13.38 -1.23 2.32
CA LEU A 126 -13.22 -2.07 1.14
C LEU A 126 -12.72 -1.24 -0.06
N ILE A 127 -11.62 -1.65 -0.67
CA ILE A 127 -11.20 -1.21 -2.00
C ILE A 127 -11.51 -2.35 -2.98
N ALA A 128 -12.53 -2.14 -3.82
CA ALA A 128 -13.01 -3.17 -4.71
C ALA A 128 -12.68 -2.87 -6.17
N SER A 129 -12.10 -3.86 -6.83
CA SER A 129 -11.85 -3.86 -8.25
C SER A 129 -13.12 -4.22 -9.03
N ASN A 130 -13.85 -3.22 -9.51
CA ASN A 130 -15.16 -3.40 -10.13
C ASN A 130 -15.16 -2.86 -11.57
N TYR A 131 -14.27 -3.37 -12.44
CA TYR A 131 -14.06 -2.81 -13.77
C TYR A 131 -15.38 -2.67 -14.53
N TYR A 132 -15.59 -1.48 -15.08
CA TYR A 132 -16.69 -1.24 -15.97
C TYR A 132 -16.34 -1.75 -17.37
N THR A 133 -17.01 -2.81 -17.82
CA THR A 133 -17.01 -3.20 -19.24
C THR A 133 -18.18 -2.51 -19.93
N PRO A 134 -17.94 -1.52 -20.82
CA PRO A 134 -19.01 -1.01 -21.68
C PRO A 134 -19.53 -2.14 -22.57
N SER A 135 -20.82 -2.10 -22.92
CA SER A 135 -21.41 -3.03 -23.89
C SER A 135 -20.60 -3.02 -25.19
N GLY A 136 -19.92 -4.12 -25.50
CA GLY A 136 -19.06 -4.26 -26.68
C GLY A 136 -17.56 -4.00 -26.45
N GLY A 137 -17.14 -3.62 -25.25
CA GLY A 137 -15.73 -3.52 -24.88
C GLY A 137 -15.12 -4.88 -24.52
N THR A 138 -13.86 -5.09 -24.85
CA THR A 138 -13.09 -6.23 -24.34
C THR A 138 -12.97 -6.13 -22.82
N THR A 139 -13.31 -7.21 -22.11
CA THR A 139 -13.07 -7.32 -20.68
C THR A 139 -11.56 -7.29 -20.44
N SER A 140 -11.05 -6.28 -19.76
CA SER A 140 -9.69 -6.36 -19.23
C SER A 140 -9.71 -7.32 -18.04
N ASN A 141 -8.82 -8.30 -18.09
CA ASN A 141 -8.60 -9.22 -16.98
C ASN A 141 -7.63 -8.64 -15.95
N SER A 142 -7.33 -7.34 -15.99
CA SER A 142 -6.50 -6.68 -14.98
C SER A 142 -6.94 -5.27 -14.64
N GLN A 143 -6.77 -4.91 -13.37
CA GLN A 143 -6.86 -3.54 -12.87
C GLN A 143 -5.64 -3.19 -12.04
N THR A 144 -5.26 -1.91 -12.10
CA THR A 144 -4.14 -1.36 -11.36
C THR A 144 -4.62 -0.28 -10.37
N LEU A 145 -4.22 -0.41 -9.11
CA LEU A 145 -4.24 0.67 -8.13
C LEU A 145 -2.82 1.21 -8.00
N GLU A 146 -2.62 2.50 -8.26
CA GLU A 146 -1.33 3.17 -8.08
C GLU A 146 -1.48 4.28 -7.05
N VAL A 147 -0.65 4.26 -6.00
CA VAL A 147 -0.73 5.22 -4.90
C VAL A 147 0.65 5.70 -4.52
N THR A 148 0.84 7.01 -4.43
CA THR A 148 2.10 7.58 -3.95
C THR A 148 2.29 7.30 -2.45
N ASN A 149 1.35 7.72 -1.59
CA ASN A 149 1.40 7.39 -0.16
C ASN A 149 0.17 6.61 0.26
N PHE A 150 0.35 5.36 0.67
CA PHE A 150 -0.73 4.55 1.24
C PHE A 150 -0.54 4.42 2.76
N VAL A 151 -1.55 4.82 3.51
CA VAL A 151 -1.56 4.80 4.97
C VAL A 151 -2.69 3.89 5.43
N ALA A 152 -2.34 2.72 5.96
CA ALA A 152 -3.26 1.69 6.42
C ALA A 152 -3.43 1.74 7.95
N ASP A 153 -4.22 2.69 8.45
CA ASP A 153 -4.50 2.80 9.90
C ASP A 153 -5.77 2.05 10.31
N GLY A 154 -6.65 1.74 9.34
CA GLY A 154 -7.77 0.82 9.48
C GLY A 154 -7.58 -0.44 8.62
N VAL A 155 -8.15 -1.57 9.07
CA VAL A 155 -8.09 -2.83 8.29
C VAL A 155 -8.67 -2.57 6.90
N THR A 156 -7.84 -2.77 5.89
CA THR A 156 -8.19 -2.51 4.49
C THR A 156 -8.28 -3.82 3.75
N GLU A 157 -9.40 -4.05 3.07
CA GLU A 157 -9.54 -5.18 2.16
C GLU A 157 -9.45 -4.71 0.72
N LEU A 158 -8.60 -5.37 -0.07
CA LEU A 158 -8.56 -5.26 -1.51
C LEU A 158 -9.22 -6.50 -2.10
N ARG A 159 -10.36 -6.32 -2.77
CA ARG A 159 -11.13 -7.40 -3.39
C ARG A 159 -11.11 -7.30 -4.91
N SER A 160 -10.84 -8.42 -5.57
CA SER A 160 -11.06 -8.58 -7.02
C SER A 160 -12.56 -8.64 -7.34
N GLY A 161 -12.95 -8.14 -8.51
CA GLY A 161 -14.35 -8.18 -8.96
C GLY A 161 -14.82 -9.59 -9.29
N ALA A 162 -16.12 -9.85 -9.07
CA ALA A 162 -16.69 -11.20 -9.15
C ALA A 162 -16.81 -11.78 -10.59
N SER A 163 -16.55 -11.01 -11.65
CA SER A 163 -17.14 -11.29 -12.96
C SER A 163 -16.22 -11.86 -14.04
N ALA A 164 -14.92 -12.08 -13.81
CA ALA A 164 -14.02 -12.61 -14.84
C ALA A 164 -13.12 -13.74 -14.30
N ALA A 165 -13.02 -14.84 -15.05
CA ALA A 165 -11.98 -15.84 -14.83
C ALA A 165 -10.60 -15.19 -15.05
N SER A 166 -9.63 -15.48 -14.18
CA SER A 166 -8.24 -14.98 -14.27
C SER A 166 -8.07 -13.47 -14.08
N TYR A 167 -8.81 -12.87 -13.15
CA TYR A 167 -8.63 -11.46 -12.81
C TYR A 167 -7.31 -11.22 -12.07
N ARG A 168 -6.48 -10.31 -12.60
CA ARG A 168 -5.22 -9.86 -11.99
C ARG A 168 -5.37 -8.46 -11.40
N GLN A 169 -5.34 -8.36 -10.08
CA GLN A 169 -5.23 -7.07 -9.39
C GLN A 169 -3.75 -6.68 -9.28
N ILE A 170 -3.40 -5.48 -9.72
CA ILE A 170 -2.05 -4.93 -9.63
C ILE A 170 -2.11 -3.77 -8.63
N VAL A 171 -1.25 -3.79 -7.62
CA VAL A 171 -1.22 -2.76 -6.57
C VAL A 171 0.20 -2.24 -6.46
N LYS A 172 0.40 -0.98 -6.83
CA LYS A 172 1.70 -0.32 -6.86
C LYS A 172 1.71 0.86 -5.90
N LEU A 173 2.51 0.74 -4.86
CA LEU A 173 2.65 1.76 -3.83
C LEU A 173 4.06 2.37 -3.91
N THR A 174 4.19 3.68 -3.80
CA THR A 174 5.53 4.26 -3.57
C THR A 174 5.88 4.09 -2.09
N ASN A 175 5.08 4.65 -1.19
CA ASN A 175 5.23 4.51 0.25
C ASN A 175 4.03 3.76 0.84
N LEU A 176 4.30 2.73 1.65
CA LEU A 176 3.32 2.03 2.47
C LEU A 176 3.68 2.24 3.94
N THR A 177 2.72 2.73 4.72
CA THR A 177 2.83 2.98 6.16
C THR A 177 1.51 2.65 6.87
N GLY A 178 1.51 2.70 8.20
CA GLY A 178 0.34 2.39 9.02
C GLY A 178 0.51 1.09 9.80
N THR A 179 -0.48 0.80 10.64
CA THR A 179 -0.40 -0.28 11.64
C THR A 179 -1.44 -1.38 11.46
N ALA A 180 -2.46 -1.14 10.64
CA ALA A 180 -3.54 -2.10 10.40
C ALA A 180 -3.25 -3.00 9.20
N ASP A 181 -3.89 -4.16 9.16
CA ASP A 181 -3.67 -5.14 8.10
C ASP A 181 -4.14 -4.66 6.72
N LEU A 182 -3.33 -4.98 5.72
CA LEU A 182 -3.63 -4.89 4.30
C LEU A 182 -3.99 -6.29 3.81
N ARG A 183 -5.28 -6.53 3.58
CA ARG A 183 -5.81 -7.85 3.24
C ARG A 183 -6.17 -7.92 1.76
N PHE A 184 -5.54 -8.82 1.01
CA PHE A 184 -5.94 -9.20 -0.33
C PHE A 184 -6.94 -10.35 -0.22
N VAL A 185 -8.21 -10.09 -0.53
CA VAL A 185 -9.30 -11.06 -0.33
C VAL A 185 -9.89 -11.42 -1.68
N ASN A 186 -10.06 -12.70 -1.96
CA ASN A 186 -10.79 -13.15 -3.15
C ASN A 186 -12.30 -12.90 -3.01
N THR A 187 -13.03 -12.79 -4.12
CA THR A 187 -14.49 -12.91 -4.10
C THR A 187 -14.89 -14.37 -4.31
N ALA A 188 -16.10 -14.74 -3.86
CA ALA A 188 -16.58 -16.13 -3.73
C ALA A 188 -16.57 -17.00 -5.01
N ASN A 189 -16.19 -16.46 -6.17
CA ASN A 189 -16.13 -17.22 -7.41
C ASN A 189 -14.80 -17.99 -7.51
N ALA A 190 -14.90 -19.26 -7.88
CA ALA A 190 -13.86 -20.31 -7.84
C ALA A 190 -12.57 -20.04 -8.66
N ASN A 191 -12.38 -18.85 -9.21
CA ASN A 191 -11.36 -18.56 -10.22
C ASN A 191 -10.07 -17.93 -9.68
N GLY A 192 -9.92 -17.81 -8.35
CA GLY A 192 -8.72 -17.26 -7.69
C GLY A 192 -8.56 -15.74 -7.88
N ASN A 193 -7.99 -15.06 -6.89
CA ASN A 193 -7.52 -13.68 -7.04
C ASN A 193 -6.00 -13.70 -7.31
N ASN A 194 -5.55 -13.23 -8.47
CA ASN A 194 -4.13 -13.07 -8.74
C ASN A 194 -3.73 -11.63 -8.42
N VAL A 195 -2.92 -11.44 -7.39
CA VAL A 195 -2.44 -10.12 -6.97
C VAL A 195 -0.97 -9.99 -7.32
N LEU A 196 -0.63 -8.95 -8.08
CA LEU A 196 0.74 -8.47 -8.21
C LEU A 196 0.90 -7.22 -7.35
N PHE A 197 1.71 -7.30 -6.31
CA PHE A 197 1.89 -6.24 -5.34
C PHE A 197 3.32 -5.68 -5.38
N SER A 198 3.45 -4.37 -5.25
CA SER A 198 4.73 -3.72 -5.00
C SER A 198 4.60 -2.53 -4.09
N ALA A 199 5.62 -2.33 -3.27
CA ALA A 199 5.86 -1.10 -2.54
C ALA A 199 7.35 -0.72 -2.68
N THR A 200 7.65 0.54 -2.98
CA THR A 200 9.05 1.00 -3.03
C THR A 200 9.65 1.15 -1.64
N ASN A 201 8.83 1.63 -0.68
CA ASN A 201 9.21 1.81 0.71
C ASN A 201 8.07 1.33 1.61
N ALA A 202 8.29 0.24 2.35
CA ALA A 202 7.32 -0.34 3.29
C ALA A 202 7.92 -0.61 4.68
N THR A 203 9.15 -0.17 4.94
CA THR A 203 9.82 -0.48 6.22
C THR A 203 9.13 0.16 7.42
N GLY A 204 8.42 1.27 7.20
CA GLY A 204 7.60 1.96 8.22
C GLY A 204 6.17 1.44 8.35
N TYR A 205 5.78 0.42 7.59
CA TYR A 205 4.50 -0.26 7.74
C TYR A 205 4.65 -1.41 8.74
N THR A 206 3.80 -1.45 9.76
CA THR A 206 3.87 -2.46 10.83
C THR A 206 2.66 -3.38 10.88
N GLY A 207 1.63 -3.13 10.08
CA GLY A 207 0.50 -4.05 9.89
C GLY A 207 0.91 -5.28 9.06
N ASN A 208 0.07 -6.32 9.02
CA ASN A 208 0.39 -7.49 8.20
C ASN A 208 0.01 -7.26 6.75
N ILE A 209 0.78 -7.82 5.82
CA ILE A 209 0.31 -8.10 4.47
C ILE A 209 -0.34 -9.48 4.51
N VAL A 210 -1.63 -9.53 4.23
CA VAL A 210 -2.43 -10.77 4.34
C VAL A 210 -2.96 -11.15 2.97
N LEU A 211 -2.63 -12.34 2.49
CA LEU A 211 -3.38 -12.98 1.42
C LEU A 211 -4.43 -13.89 2.05
N ALA A 212 -5.68 -13.45 1.96
CA ALA A 212 -6.82 -14.08 2.60
C ALA A 212 -7.73 -14.75 1.57
N ASN A 213 -8.36 -15.84 2.01
CA ASN A 213 -9.41 -16.45 1.23
C ASN A 213 -10.78 -15.88 1.62
N TYR A 214 -11.72 -15.90 0.67
CA TYR A 214 -13.10 -15.59 0.98
C TYR A 214 -13.68 -16.64 1.95
N SER A 215 -14.31 -16.19 3.03
CA SER A 215 -14.98 -17.08 3.99
C SER A 215 -16.06 -17.91 3.27
N GLY A 216 -15.82 -19.23 3.16
CA GLY A 216 -16.72 -20.18 2.48
C GLY A 216 -16.23 -20.66 1.11
N ALA A 217 -15.10 -20.16 0.60
CA ALA A 217 -14.48 -20.73 -0.59
C ALA A 217 -13.75 -22.05 -0.25
N THR A 218 -14.22 -23.15 -0.83
CA THR A 218 -13.67 -24.51 -0.65
C THR A 218 -12.50 -24.82 -1.58
N SER A 219 -12.32 -24.03 -2.63
CA SER A 219 -11.21 -24.10 -3.57
C SER A 219 -10.92 -22.70 -4.11
N SER A 220 -9.91 -22.04 -3.57
CA SER A 220 -9.40 -20.80 -4.12
C SER A 220 -7.94 -21.00 -4.50
N ASN A 221 -7.59 -20.51 -5.68
CA ASN A 221 -6.21 -20.40 -6.14
C ASN A 221 -5.76 -18.95 -6.01
N SER A 222 -6.05 -18.30 -4.88
CA SER A 222 -5.57 -16.93 -4.66
C SER A 222 -4.06 -16.94 -4.71
N LEU A 223 -3.48 -16.09 -5.54
CA LEU A 223 -2.04 -15.99 -5.75
C LEU A 223 -1.59 -14.58 -5.37
N LEU A 224 -0.59 -14.46 -4.52
CA LEU A 224 0.16 -13.22 -4.32
C LEU A 224 1.52 -13.37 -4.98
N GLU A 225 1.87 -12.39 -5.80
CA GLU A 225 3.18 -12.18 -6.38
C GLU A 225 3.66 -10.80 -5.97
N PHE A 226 4.96 -10.68 -5.71
CA PHE A 226 5.61 -9.37 -5.55
C PHE A 226 6.26 -8.99 -6.88
N ASP A 227 6.16 -7.72 -7.29
CA ASP A 227 6.78 -7.22 -8.54
C ASP A 227 8.27 -6.86 -8.36
N ASN A 228 8.71 -6.79 -7.10
CA ASN A 228 10.05 -6.39 -6.69
C ASN A 228 10.40 -6.98 -5.32
N ASP A 229 11.69 -6.85 -4.96
CA ASP A 229 12.12 -7.10 -3.58
C ASP A 229 11.38 -6.14 -2.62
N LEU A 230 11.02 -6.66 -1.45
CA LEU A 230 10.26 -5.91 -0.45
C LEU A 230 10.80 -6.14 0.95
N ALA A 231 10.94 -5.06 1.72
CA ALA A 231 11.15 -5.10 3.16
C ALA A 231 10.00 -4.36 3.86
N SER A 232 9.28 -5.05 4.75
CA SER A 232 8.16 -4.54 5.54
C SER A 232 8.40 -4.70 7.04
N GLY A 233 8.11 -3.66 7.83
CA GLY A 233 8.18 -3.74 9.30
C GLY A 233 7.10 -4.65 9.92
N GLY A 234 6.10 -5.06 9.14
CA GLY A 234 5.03 -5.97 9.56
C GLY A 234 5.25 -7.42 9.15
N GLY A 235 4.22 -8.24 9.37
CA GLY A 235 4.22 -9.67 9.02
C GLY A 235 3.71 -9.97 7.61
N LEU A 236 3.97 -11.19 7.15
CA LEU A 236 3.31 -11.79 5.99
C LEU A 236 2.41 -12.94 6.45
N VAL A 237 1.15 -12.92 6.05
CA VAL A 237 0.18 -13.97 6.37
C VAL A 237 -0.40 -14.54 5.09
N ILE A 238 -0.19 -15.83 4.85
CA ILE A 238 -0.80 -16.60 3.77
C ILE A 238 -1.84 -17.52 4.39
N GLU A 239 -3.13 -17.21 4.21
CA GLU A 239 -4.21 -18.01 4.78
C GLU A 239 -4.40 -19.34 4.02
N ALA A 240 -5.24 -20.23 4.57
CA ALA A 240 -5.64 -21.47 3.91
C ALA A 240 -6.13 -21.23 2.46
N ASN A 241 -5.82 -22.16 1.56
CA ASN A 241 -6.22 -22.09 0.14
C ASN A 241 -5.72 -20.82 -0.57
N SER A 242 -4.56 -20.31 -0.16
CA SER A 242 -3.89 -19.19 -0.80
C SER A 242 -2.43 -19.55 -1.08
N LYS A 243 -1.87 -18.95 -2.13
CA LYS A 243 -0.53 -19.25 -2.62
C LYS A 243 0.29 -17.98 -2.77
N LEU A 244 1.56 -18.05 -2.39
CA LEU A 244 2.57 -17.03 -2.63
C LEU A 244 3.54 -17.55 -3.70
N THR A 245 3.79 -16.78 -4.75
CA THR A 245 4.96 -17.04 -5.61
C THR A 245 6.15 -16.31 -5.03
N LEU A 246 7.17 -17.08 -4.63
CA LEU A 246 8.41 -16.53 -4.09
C LEU A 246 9.39 -16.26 -5.23
N SER A 247 9.18 -15.16 -5.97
CA SER A 247 10.04 -14.74 -7.10
C SER A 247 11.09 -13.69 -6.75
N HIS A 248 10.97 -13.06 -5.59
CA HIS A 248 11.80 -11.94 -5.15
C HIS A 248 12.29 -12.13 -3.71
N SER A 249 13.24 -11.31 -3.29
CA SER A 249 13.72 -11.28 -1.91
C SER A 249 12.76 -10.49 -1.04
N LEU A 250 12.17 -11.16 -0.06
CA LEU A 250 11.16 -10.62 0.83
C LEU A 250 11.66 -10.61 2.26
N SER A 251 11.44 -9.52 2.98
CA SER A 251 11.77 -9.39 4.40
C SER A 251 10.59 -8.86 5.21
N PHE A 252 10.24 -9.59 6.27
CA PHE A 252 9.12 -9.32 7.16
C PHE A 252 9.54 -9.53 8.61
N THR A 253 8.74 -9.08 9.58
CA THR A 253 9.00 -9.33 11.01
C THR A 253 8.36 -10.61 11.54
N SER A 254 7.40 -11.17 10.81
CA SER A 254 6.79 -12.47 11.08
C SER A 254 6.26 -13.13 9.80
N LEU A 255 6.03 -14.44 9.85
CA LEU A 255 5.40 -15.22 8.79
C LEU A 255 4.36 -16.17 9.39
N SER A 256 3.19 -16.22 8.76
CA SER A 256 2.17 -17.24 9.03
C SER A 256 1.74 -17.87 7.70
N ILE A 257 1.71 -19.20 7.66
CA ILE A 257 1.30 -19.97 6.47
C ILE A 257 0.21 -20.96 6.89
N GLY A 258 -0.93 -20.95 6.20
CA GLY A 258 -2.06 -21.81 6.49
C GLY A 258 -2.66 -21.58 7.88
N GLY A 259 -2.51 -20.38 8.44
CA GLY A 259 -2.93 -20.05 9.81
C GLY A 259 -1.97 -20.51 10.91
N THR A 260 -0.80 -21.06 10.55
CA THR A 260 0.24 -21.45 11.50
C THR A 260 1.41 -20.47 11.43
N ASN A 261 1.82 -19.92 12.58
CA ASN A 261 3.03 -19.10 12.65
C ASN A 261 4.26 -19.96 12.34
N VAL A 262 5.15 -19.43 11.51
CA VAL A 262 6.36 -20.12 11.08
C VAL A 262 7.54 -19.56 11.88
N ASP A 263 8.11 -20.39 12.75
CA ASP A 263 9.28 -20.04 13.55
C ASP A 263 10.56 -20.17 12.73
N LEU A 264 10.87 -19.12 11.96
CA LEU A 264 12.11 -19.02 11.21
C LEU A 264 13.21 -18.37 12.06
N THR A 265 14.45 -18.82 11.87
CA THR A 265 15.60 -18.17 12.51
C THR A 265 15.80 -16.81 11.87
N LYS A 266 15.82 -15.77 12.70
CA LYS A 266 15.85 -14.40 12.21
C LYS A 266 17.17 -14.06 11.52
N GLY A 267 17.09 -13.27 10.45
CA GLY A 267 18.23 -12.86 9.63
C GLY A 267 18.76 -13.94 8.69
N ILE A 268 18.14 -15.12 8.66
CA ILE A 268 18.43 -16.16 7.68
C ILE A 268 17.43 -16.05 6.53
N ALA A 269 17.95 -16.06 5.30
CA ALA A 269 17.15 -16.14 4.09
C ALA A 269 16.82 -17.60 3.79
N TYR A 270 15.53 -17.87 3.55
CA TYR A 270 15.01 -19.18 3.18
C TYR A 270 14.46 -19.10 1.76
N ASP A 271 14.98 -19.93 0.85
CA ASP A 271 14.38 -20.14 -0.46
C ASP A 271 13.20 -21.13 -0.37
N TYR A 272 12.58 -21.43 -1.51
CA TYR A 272 11.46 -22.36 -1.59
C TYR A 272 11.80 -23.74 -1.02
N ASP A 273 12.92 -24.33 -1.43
CA ASP A 273 13.30 -25.69 -1.01
C ASP A 273 13.58 -25.75 0.49
N ALA A 274 14.23 -24.73 1.06
CA ALA A 274 14.46 -24.63 2.50
C ALA A 274 13.16 -24.53 3.29
N LEU A 275 12.17 -23.77 2.80
CA LEU A 275 10.85 -23.68 3.43
C LEU A 275 10.10 -25.01 3.38
N VAL A 276 10.11 -25.70 2.22
CA VAL A 276 9.49 -27.02 2.07
C VAL A 276 10.18 -28.09 2.92
N ALA A 277 11.50 -28.00 3.10
CA ALA A 277 12.24 -28.89 3.99
C ALA A 277 11.87 -28.70 5.48
N LEU A 278 11.55 -27.47 5.91
CA LEU A 278 11.05 -27.21 7.26
C LEU A 278 9.65 -27.81 7.47
N ASN A 279 8.78 -27.68 6.47
CA ASN A 279 7.45 -28.30 6.49
C ASN A 279 6.97 -28.58 5.05
N ALA A 280 6.86 -29.86 4.70
CA ALA A 280 6.47 -30.29 3.35
C ALA A 280 5.10 -29.76 2.92
N SER A 281 4.21 -29.44 3.87
CA SER A 281 2.90 -28.85 3.55
C SER A 281 2.99 -27.44 2.96
N PHE A 282 4.11 -26.72 3.15
CA PHE A 282 4.33 -25.39 2.57
C PHE A 282 4.35 -25.41 1.04
N ALA A 283 4.61 -26.55 0.39
CA ALA A 283 4.48 -26.69 -1.06
C ALA A 283 3.05 -26.43 -1.57
N ASN A 284 2.02 -26.54 -0.70
CA ASN A 284 0.64 -26.20 -1.04
C ASN A 284 0.38 -24.68 -1.03
N TYR A 285 1.25 -23.91 -0.37
CA TYR A 285 1.11 -22.47 -0.14
C TYR A 285 2.15 -21.64 -0.88
N LEU A 286 3.22 -22.28 -1.37
CA LEU A 286 4.34 -21.61 -2.03
C LEU A 286 4.49 -22.13 -3.45
N ALA A 287 4.80 -21.23 -4.38
CA ALA A 287 5.33 -21.55 -5.69
C ALA A 287 6.75 -21.01 -5.79
N ASP A 288 7.65 -21.81 -6.35
CA ASP A 288 9.02 -21.38 -6.62
C ASP A 288 9.06 -20.38 -7.78
N GLY A 289 9.74 -19.26 -7.53
CA GLY A 289 10.10 -18.27 -8.54
C GLY A 289 11.57 -17.83 -8.43
N GLY A 290 12.38 -18.49 -7.61
CA GLY A 290 13.80 -18.16 -7.39
C GLY A 290 14.07 -17.05 -6.36
N GLY A 291 13.06 -16.63 -5.60
CA GLY A 291 13.19 -15.64 -4.53
C GLY A 291 13.58 -16.23 -3.17
N THR A 292 13.66 -15.37 -2.16
CA THR A 292 13.95 -15.77 -0.77
C THR A 292 13.07 -15.03 0.23
N LEU A 293 12.86 -15.60 1.42
CA LEU A 293 12.12 -14.99 2.52
C LEU A 293 12.99 -14.91 3.77
N THR A 294 13.05 -13.74 4.40
CA THR A 294 13.83 -13.48 5.61
C THR A 294 12.93 -12.90 6.70
N ILE A 295 12.99 -13.47 7.91
CA ILE A 295 12.38 -12.85 9.09
C ILE A 295 13.40 -11.96 9.79
N ALA A 296 13.13 -10.66 9.87
CA ALA A 296 14.01 -9.68 10.49
C ALA A 296 13.65 -9.44 11.97
N ASN A 297 14.65 -9.11 12.80
CA ASN A 297 14.43 -8.66 14.18
C ASN A 297 13.80 -7.25 14.24
N ALA A 298 14.26 -6.40 13.33
CA ALA A 298 13.75 -5.07 13.08
C ALA A 298 14.14 -4.73 11.64
N ILE A 299 13.23 -4.13 10.89
CA ILE A 299 13.57 -3.55 9.59
C ILE A 299 13.94 -2.10 9.88
N PRO A 300 15.22 -1.70 9.72
CA PRO A 300 15.62 -0.34 10.06
C PRO A 300 14.82 0.64 9.21
N GLU A 301 14.27 1.67 9.86
CA GLU A 301 13.59 2.75 9.14
C GLU A 301 14.56 3.39 8.13
N PRO A 302 14.08 3.90 6.98
CA PRO A 302 14.95 4.46 5.96
C PRO A 302 15.70 5.69 6.50
N SER A 303 15.09 6.39 7.45
CA SER A 303 15.66 7.49 8.24
C SER A 303 16.88 7.05 9.07
N ALA A 304 16.81 5.88 9.70
CA ALA A 304 17.90 5.33 10.51
C ALA A 304 19.10 4.90 9.65
N VAL A 305 18.82 4.33 8.46
CA VAL A 305 19.85 3.97 7.48
C VAL A 305 20.55 5.23 6.95
N ALA A 306 19.79 6.26 6.57
CA ALA A 306 20.33 7.54 6.11
C ALA A 306 21.17 8.24 7.19
N ALA A 307 20.75 8.20 8.46
CA ALA A 307 21.52 8.73 9.58
C ALA A 307 22.84 7.98 9.79
N LEU A 308 22.85 6.65 9.65
CA LEU A 308 24.07 5.83 9.74
C LEU A 308 25.08 6.19 8.64
N PHE A 309 24.61 6.34 7.39
CA PHE A 309 25.47 6.77 6.28
C PHE A 309 25.96 8.21 6.45
N GLY A 310 25.10 9.12 6.94
CA GLY A 310 25.50 10.48 7.29
C GLY A 310 26.64 10.50 8.30
N LEU A 311 26.51 9.75 9.40
CA LEU A 311 27.54 9.62 10.42
C LEU A 311 28.84 9.00 9.88
N ALA A 312 28.75 7.98 9.01
CA ALA A 312 29.91 7.36 8.38
C ALA A 312 30.67 8.35 7.47
N VAL A 313 29.95 9.17 6.69
CA VAL A 313 30.55 10.23 5.86
C VAL A 313 31.22 11.30 6.70
N PHE A 314 30.59 11.73 7.81
CA PHE A 314 31.20 12.66 8.76
C PHE A 314 32.45 12.07 9.44
N ALA A 315 32.43 10.80 9.82
CA ALA A 315 33.59 10.12 10.40
C ALA A 315 34.76 10.02 9.40
N LEU A 316 34.48 9.67 8.13
CA LEU A 316 35.46 9.65 7.04
C LEU A 316 36.05 11.04 6.77
N ALA A 317 35.22 12.08 6.78
CA ALA A 317 35.67 13.46 6.62
C ALA A 317 36.54 13.93 7.81
N ALA A 318 36.18 13.54 9.04
CA ALA A 318 36.95 13.85 10.24
C ALA A 318 38.31 13.12 10.28
N ILE A 319 38.37 11.87 9.79
CA ILE A 319 39.63 11.10 9.68
C ILE A 319 40.53 11.72 8.60
N ARG A 320 40.00 12.13 7.44
CA ARG A 320 40.78 12.81 6.39
C ARG A 320 41.38 14.14 6.86
N ARG A 321 40.68 14.91 7.69
CA ARG A 321 41.21 16.17 8.27
C ARG A 321 42.29 15.97 9.34
N ARG A 322 42.47 14.75 9.86
CA ARG A 322 43.46 14.44 10.90
C ARG A 322 44.77 13.82 10.38
N ARG A 323 44.90 13.59 9.07
CA ARG A 323 46.18 13.20 8.47
C ARG A 323 46.88 14.46 7.92
N PRO A 324 47.97 14.93 8.56
CA PRO A 324 48.84 15.97 7.98
C PRO A 324 49.58 15.46 6.75
#